data_AF-A0A833N2M9-F1
#
_entry.id   AF-A0A833N2M9-F1
#
_cell.length_a   1.000
_cell.length_b   1.000
_cell.length_c   1.000
_cell.angle_alpha   90.00
_cell.angle_beta   90.00
_cell.angle_gamma   90.00
#
_symmetry.space_group_name_H-M   'P 1'
#
loop_
_entity.id
_entity.type
_entity.pdbx_description
1 polymer ?
#
loop_
_entity_poly.entity_id
_entity_poly.type
_entity_poly.pdbx_seq_one_letter_code
_entity_poly.pdbx_strand_id
1 'polypeptide(L)'
;MKLKFALSFLSILSASAFANSTHNLNTVIHSGNIDNIVNVLVNLFNQGTLDQSYPIKIDGTYELNDQNKLVSFHVKENAFRIHQVPLIGTYQTRYSISANIVNGNCKEAQVSNFNIIEGIPSIANPIFSALLNRKGDKAIRLVIKNSGLSAYCNNNSNYILDMN
;
A
#
# COMPACT_ATOMS: atom_id res chain seq x y z
N MET A 1 8.98 9.16 60.54
CA MET A 1 7.60 9.13 60.02
C MET A 1 7.65 8.99 58.50
N LYS A 2 6.93 7.99 57.94
CA LYS A 2 6.31 7.93 56.59
C LYS A 2 7.28 7.98 55.39
N LEU A 3 7.73 6.86 54.81
CA LEU A 3 7.03 5.85 54.02
C LEU A 3 6.28 6.42 52.79
N LYS A 4 6.61 5.83 51.62
CA LYS A 4 5.86 5.77 50.34
C LYS A 4 6.05 7.01 49.43
N PHE A 5 6.41 6.92 48.15
CA PHE A 5 6.24 5.85 47.17
C PHE A 5 7.35 5.92 46.11
N ALA A 6 8.15 4.86 46.02
CA ALA A 6 8.62 4.39 44.72
C ALA A 6 7.38 3.89 43.97
N LEU A 7 6.86 4.68 43.03
CA LEU A 7 5.83 4.23 42.11
C LEU A 7 6.40 4.24 40.70
N SER A 8 6.53 3.02 40.16
CA SER A 8 6.34 2.62 38.76
C SER A 8 7.30 3.25 37.74
N PHE A 9 8.41 2.63 37.31
CA PHE A 9 8.56 1.32 36.64
C PHE A 9 7.27 0.71 36.06
N LEU A 10 7.28 0.50 34.75
CA LEU A 10 6.19 0.06 33.86
C LEU A 10 5.19 1.15 33.47
N SER A 11 5.51 1.84 32.38
CA SER A 11 4.52 1.94 31.31
C SER A 11 5.19 1.93 29.94
N ILE A 12 4.98 0.79 29.28
CA ILE A 12 4.86 0.66 27.84
C ILE A 12 6.19 0.72 27.08
N LEU A 13 6.85 -0.45 27.04
CA LEU A 13 7.37 -0.96 25.78
C LEU A 13 6.23 -0.83 24.75
N SER A 14 6.18 0.28 24.02
CA SER A 14 5.54 0.28 22.71
C SER A 14 6.42 -0.62 21.86
N ALA A 15 6.15 -1.92 21.92
CA ALA A 15 6.62 -2.87 20.94
C ALA A 15 6.02 -2.42 19.61
N SER A 16 6.68 -1.45 18.98
CA SER A 16 6.78 -1.45 17.53
C SER A 16 7.26 -2.85 17.20
N ALA A 17 6.36 -3.69 16.71
CA ALA A 17 6.73 -4.99 16.18
C ALA A 17 7.73 -4.71 15.06
N PHE A 18 9.02 -4.80 15.40
CA PHE A 18 10.10 -4.61 14.44
C PHE A 18 9.97 -5.73 13.41
N ALA A 19 10.12 -5.39 12.14
CA ALA A 19 10.22 -6.36 11.08
C ALA A 19 11.34 -7.36 11.40
N ASN A 20 11.03 -8.65 11.37
CA ASN A 20 12.02 -9.69 11.61
C ASN A 20 12.52 -10.31 10.31
N SER A 21 11.73 -10.21 9.23
CA SER A 21 12.15 -10.66 7.91
C SER A 21 11.61 -9.76 6.81
N THR A 22 12.46 -9.48 5.83
CA THR A 22 12.15 -8.73 4.61
C THR A 22 12.13 -9.69 3.43
N HIS A 23 11.05 -9.66 2.65
CA HIS A 23 10.80 -10.57 1.55
C HIS A 23 10.57 -9.79 0.25
N ASN A 24 10.82 -10.42 -0.89
CA ASN A 24 10.59 -9.81 -2.20
C ASN A 24 9.11 -9.90 -2.60
N LEU A 25 8.51 -8.82 -3.09
CA LEU A 25 7.10 -8.82 -3.51
C LEU A 25 6.76 -9.76 -4.65
N ASN A 26 7.73 -10.10 -5.50
CA ASN A 26 7.54 -11.03 -6.60
C ASN A 26 7.19 -12.45 -6.14
N THR A 27 7.35 -12.77 -4.85
CA THR A 27 6.92 -14.06 -4.28
C THR A 27 5.40 -14.12 -4.05
N VAL A 28 4.73 -12.97 -3.97
CA VAL A 28 3.30 -12.83 -3.61
C VAL A 28 2.49 -12.04 -4.64
N ILE A 29 3.15 -11.30 -5.53
CA ILE A 29 2.56 -10.59 -6.66
C ILE A 29 3.15 -11.18 -7.94
N HIS A 30 2.33 -11.91 -8.68
CA HIS A 30 2.67 -12.47 -10.00
C HIS A 30 1.78 -11.88 -11.10
N SER A 31 2.17 -12.06 -12.37
CA SER A 31 1.49 -11.47 -13.54
C SER A 31 -0.04 -11.59 -13.50
N GLY A 32 -0.59 -12.76 -13.16
CA GLY A 32 -2.03 -12.96 -13.06
C GLY A 32 -2.78 -12.08 -12.06
N ASN A 33 -2.12 -11.58 -11.01
CA ASN A 33 -2.73 -10.70 -10.01
C ASN A 33 -2.51 -9.21 -10.31
N ILE A 34 -1.50 -8.89 -11.12
CA ILE A 34 -1.11 -7.51 -11.46
C ILE A 34 -2.24 -6.81 -12.22
N ASP A 35 -2.83 -7.47 -13.22
CA ASP A 35 -3.91 -6.87 -14.02
C ASP A 35 -5.14 -6.54 -13.16
N ASN A 36 -5.50 -7.44 -12.23
CA ASN A 36 -6.60 -7.21 -11.30
C ASN A 36 -6.30 -6.05 -10.33
N ILE A 37 -5.08 -6.02 -9.76
CA ILE A 37 -4.63 -4.93 -8.89
C ILE A 37 -4.75 -3.59 -9.64
N VAL A 38 -4.23 -3.50 -10.86
CA VAL A 38 -4.22 -2.23 -11.59
C VAL A 38 -5.61 -1.80 -12.04
N ASN A 39 -6.46 -2.72 -12.53
CA ASN A 39 -7.84 -2.40 -12.88
C ASN A 39 -8.61 -1.83 -11.67
N VAL A 40 -8.45 -2.45 -10.50
CA VAL A 40 -9.08 -2.00 -9.26
C VAL A 40 -8.54 -0.65 -8.81
N LEU A 41 -7.23 -0.39 -8.95
CA LEU A 41 -6.61 0.90 -8.62
C LEU A 41 -7.12 2.02 -9.54
N VAL A 42 -7.23 1.78 -10.84
CA VAL A 42 -7.72 2.78 -11.81
C VAL A 42 -9.17 3.15 -11.52
N ASN A 43 -10.02 2.14 -11.30
CA ASN A 43 -11.40 2.34 -10.88
C ASN A 43 -11.48 3.13 -9.57
N LEU A 44 -10.60 2.84 -8.61
CA LEU A 44 -10.51 3.58 -7.36
C LEU A 44 -10.21 5.06 -7.62
N PHE A 45 -9.30 5.40 -8.54
CA PHE A 45 -8.98 6.80 -8.83
C PHE A 45 -10.07 7.52 -9.63
N ASN A 46 -10.87 6.79 -10.43
CA ASN A 46 -11.98 7.33 -11.24
C ASN A 46 -11.52 8.53 -12.09
N GLN A 47 -10.35 8.39 -12.72
CA GLN A 47 -9.78 9.38 -13.63
C GLN A 47 -9.36 8.61 -14.89
N GLY A 48 -10.01 8.88 -16.01
CA GLY A 48 -9.64 8.32 -17.31
C GLY A 48 -9.77 6.78 -17.43
N THR A 49 -9.02 6.20 -18.37
CA THR A 49 -8.98 4.76 -18.69
C THR A 49 -7.54 4.28 -18.72
N LEU A 50 -7.25 3.14 -18.10
CA LEU A 50 -5.92 2.54 -18.11
C LEU A 50 -5.45 2.17 -19.53
N ASP A 51 -4.21 2.49 -19.85
CA ASP A 51 -3.53 1.93 -21.02
C ASP A 51 -3.02 0.52 -20.70
N GLN A 52 -3.74 -0.51 -21.15
CA GLN A 52 -3.35 -1.91 -20.96
C GLN A 52 -2.11 -2.30 -21.79
N SER A 53 -1.72 -1.49 -22.77
CA SER A 53 -0.52 -1.74 -23.57
C SER A 53 0.76 -1.22 -22.91
N TYR A 54 0.62 -0.43 -21.83
CA TYR A 54 1.76 0.07 -21.07
C TYR A 54 2.23 -0.98 -20.05
N PRO A 55 3.52 -1.34 -20.02
CA PRO A 55 4.02 -2.36 -19.12
C PRO A 55 3.85 -1.94 -17.66
N ILE A 56 3.03 -2.68 -16.92
CA ILE A 56 2.86 -2.52 -15.49
C ILE A 56 4.02 -3.20 -14.79
N LYS A 57 4.72 -2.46 -13.94
CA LYS A 57 5.79 -2.98 -13.09
C LYS A 57 5.39 -2.78 -11.63
N ILE A 58 5.56 -3.81 -10.81
CA ILE A 58 5.48 -3.73 -9.35
C ILE A 58 6.72 -4.42 -8.82
N ASP A 59 7.68 -3.63 -8.34
CA ASP A 59 8.89 -4.14 -7.69
C ASP A 59 9.00 -3.59 -6.27
N GLY A 60 9.44 -4.41 -5.33
CA GLY A 60 9.58 -4.00 -3.94
C GLY A 60 9.65 -5.14 -2.94
N THR A 61 9.37 -4.82 -1.67
CA THR A 61 9.50 -5.72 -0.54
C THR A 61 8.29 -5.68 0.39
N TYR A 62 8.15 -6.70 1.21
CA TYR A 62 7.23 -6.70 2.34
C TYR A 62 7.92 -7.26 3.57
N GLU A 63 7.43 -6.90 4.75
CA GLU A 63 8.03 -7.31 6.01
C GLU A 63 7.04 -8.06 6.89
N LEU A 64 7.54 -9.11 7.54
CA LEU A 64 6.81 -9.89 8.51
C LEU A 64 7.43 -9.74 9.89
N ASN A 65 6.59 -9.72 10.93
CA ASN A 65 7.04 -9.85 12.31
C ASN A 65 7.29 -11.31 12.72
N ASP A 66 7.69 -11.52 13.97
CA ASP A 66 7.96 -12.84 14.57
C ASP A 66 6.78 -13.82 14.53
N GLN A 67 5.57 -13.31 14.33
CA GLN A 67 4.34 -14.10 14.23
C GLN A 67 3.95 -14.40 12.78
N ASN A 68 4.84 -14.15 11.81
CA ASN A 68 4.58 -14.21 10.37
C ASN A 68 3.42 -13.30 9.93
N LYS A 69 3.24 -12.15 10.60
CA LYS A 69 2.20 -11.19 10.24
C LYS A 69 2.77 -10.02 9.47
N LEU A 70 2.03 -9.55 8.48
CA LEU A 70 2.40 -8.40 7.67
C LEU A 70 2.51 -7.14 8.53
N VAL A 71 3.67 -6.48 8.49
CA VAL A 71 3.91 -5.23 9.23
C VAL A 71 4.28 -4.05 8.34
N SER A 72 4.83 -4.31 7.16
CA SER A 72 5.08 -3.26 6.18
C SER A 72 5.08 -3.81 4.76
N PHE A 73 4.91 -2.89 3.83
CA PHE A 73 4.97 -3.14 2.40
C PHE A 73 5.59 -1.92 1.73
N HIS A 74 6.55 -2.15 0.83
CA HIS A 74 7.25 -1.11 0.11
C HIS A 74 7.31 -1.44 -1.38
N VAL A 75 6.70 -0.61 -2.21
CA VAL A 75 6.87 -0.64 -3.67
C VAL A 75 7.94 0.38 -4.03
N LYS A 76 9.06 -0.13 -4.53
CA LYS A 76 10.17 0.67 -5.04
C LYS A 76 9.79 1.39 -6.32
N GLU A 77 9.09 0.70 -7.21
CA GLU A 77 8.68 1.25 -8.50
C GLU A 77 7.34 0.64 -8.93
N ASN A 78 6.35 1.52 -9.09
CA ASN A 78 5.11 1.27 -9.79
C ASN A 78 5.00 2.22 -10.98
N ALA A 79 4.57 1.73 -12.14
CA ALA A 79 4.32 2.57 -13.30
C ALA A 79 3.01 2.19 -13.98
N PHE A 80 2.24 3.21 -14.37
CA PHE A 80 1.04 3.04 -15.17
C PHE A 80 0.80 4.26 -16.05
N ARG A 81 -0.08 4.08 -17.05
CA ARG A 81 -0.54 5.16 -17.92
C ARG A 81 -2.06 5.16 -17.99
N ILE A 82 -2.65 6.35 -17.95
CA ILE A 82 -4.09 6.60 -18.04
C ILE A 82 -4.36 7.53 -19.22
N HIS A 83 -5.32 7.20 -20.06
CA HIS A 83 -5.88 8.04 -21.12
C HIS A 83 -7.15 8.75 -20.66
N GLN A 84 -7.60 9.76 -21.40
CA GLN A 84 -8.89 10.45 -21.16
C GLN A 84 -9.01 11.07 -19.76
N VAL A 85 -7.89 11.49 -19.16
CA VAL A 85 -7.91 12.31 -17.95
C VAL A 85 -8.48 13.68 -18.34
N PRO A 86 -9.56 14.15 -17.68
CA PRO A 86 -10.17 15.44 -18.02
C PRO A 86 -9.15 16.57 -18.03
N LEU A 87 -9.18 17.40 -19.08
CA LEU A 87 -8.30 18.57 -19.29
C LEU A 87 -6.79 18.26 -19.48
N ILE A 88 -6.36 17.01 -19.27
CA ILE A 88 -4.94 16.60 -19.33
C ILE A 88 -4.70 15.66 -20.52
N GLY A 89 -5.69 14.87 -20.92
CA GLY A 89 -5.55 13.86 -21.96
C GLY A 89 -4.90 12.60 -21.42
N THR A 90 -3.64 12.35 -21.76
CA THR A 90 -2.90 11.16 -21.28
C THR A 90 -1.96 11.54 -20.16
N TYR A 91 -1.99 10.78 -19.07
CA TYR A 91 -1.06 10.90 -17.95
C TYR A 91 -0.32 9.58 -17.74
N GLN A 92 1.01 9.65 -17.75
CA GLN A 92 1.89 8.54 -17.41
C GLN A 92 2.59 8.88 -16.10
N THR A 93 2.68 7.92 -15.18
CA THR A 93 3.36 8.12 -13.90
C THR A 93 4.20 6.92 -13.52
N ARG A 94 5.28 7.21 -12.80
CA ARG A 94 6.11 6.27 -12.09
C ARG A 94 6.28 6.77 -10.66
N TYR A 95 6.00 5.93 -9.69
CA TYR A 95 6.03 6.31 -8.27
C TYR A 95 6.50 5.18 -7.37
N SER A 96 6.89 5.53 -6.16
CA SER A 96 7.12 4.60 -5.06
C SER A 96 6.12 4.86 -3.95
N ILE A 97 5.76 3.81 -3.21
CA ILE A 97 4.83 3.90 -2.09
C ILE A 97 5.21 2.89 -1.01
N SER A 98 5.15 3.33 0.24
CA SER A 98 5.32 2.48 1.42
C SER A 98 4.07 2.52 2.26
N ALA A 99 3.79 1.42 2.94
CA ALA A 99 2.71 1.32 3.89
C ALA A 99 3.14 0.60 5.16
N ASN A 100 2.58 1.03 6.28
CA ASN A 100 2.71 0.38 7.57
C ASN A 100 1.41 -0.38 7.89
N ILE A 101 1.56 -1.57 8.44
CA ILE A 101 0.45 -2.44 8.86
C ILE A 101 0.67 -2.80 10.33
N VAL A 102 -0.32 -2.51 11.18
CA VAL A 102 -0.19 -2.78 12.61
C VAL A 102 -0.44 -4.27 12.88
N ASN A 103 0.64 -5.03 13.04
CA ASN A 103 0.61 -6.43 13.50
C ASN A 103 -0.37 -7.31 12.69
N GLY A 104 -0.28 -7.30 11.36
CA GLY A 104 -1.19 -8.06 10.48
C GLY A 104 -2.60 -7.48 10.34
N ASN A 105 -2.93 -6.36 10.98
CA ASN A 105 -4.21 -5.68 10.78
C ASN A 105 -4.23 -4.93 9.45
N CYS A 106 -4.35 -5.67 8.36
CA CYS A 106 -4.36 -5.13 7.01
C CYS A 106 -5.56 -4.22 6.71
N LYS A 107 -6.62 -4.25 7.54
CA LYS A 107 -7.72 -3.27 7.46
C LYS A 107 -7.28 -1.88 7.89
N GLU A 108 -6.18 -1.74 8.63
CA GLU A 108 -5.61 -0.47 9.09
C GLU A 108 -4.30 -0.14 8.36
N ALA A 109 -4.08 -0.70 7.16
CA ALA A 109 -2.93 -0.33 6.35
C ALA A 109 -2.97 1.18 6.02
N GLN A 110 -1.88 1.87 6.34
CA GLN A 110 -1.70 3.30 6.15
C GLN A 110 -0.47 3.57 5.29
N VAL A 111 -0.60 4.49 4.34
CA VAL A 111 0.54 4.99 3.56
C VAL A 111 1.49 5.72 4.50
N SER A 112 2.74 5.25 4.57
CA SER A 112 3.79 5.85 5.37
C SER A 112 4.69 6.76 4.55
N ASN A 113 4.86 6.45 3.26
CA ASN A 113 5.61 7.28 2.34
C ASN A 113 5.07 7.16 0.92
N PHE A 114 5.14 8.24 0.17
CA PHE A 114 4.79 8.28 -1.24
C PHE A 114 5.69 9.27 -1.96
N ASN A 115 6.20 8.87 -3.13
CA ASN A 115 7.02 9.74 -3.96
C ASN A 115 6.75 9.51 -5.46
N ILE A 116 6.47 10.58 -6.20
CA ILE A 116 6.44 10.55 -7.67
C ILE A 116 7.87 10.60 -8.16
N ILE A 117 8.32 9.53 -8.80
CA ILE A 117 9.65 9.44 -9.43
C ILE A 117 9.62 10.22 -10.75
N GLU A 118 8.57 10.03 -11.54
CA GLU A 118 8.39 10.66 -12.84
C GLU A 118 6.90 10.77 -13.18
N GLY A 119 6.49 11.85 -13.86
CA GLY A 119 5.12 11.97 -14.33
C GLY A 119 5.00 12.96 -15.49
N ILE A 120 4.27 12.55 -16.52
CA ILE A 120 4.12 13.28 -17.79
C ILE A 120 2.63 13.36 -18.17
N PRO A 121 2.07 14.55 -18.41
CA PRO A 121 2.71 15.86 -18.23
C PRO A 121 2.92 16.20 -16.74
N SER A 122 3.99 16.92 -16.41
CA SER A 122 4.38 17.23 -15.02
C SER A 122 3.33 18.04 -14.25
N ILE A 123 2.53 18.84 -14.96
CA ILE A 123 1.44 19.63 -14.38
C ILE A 123 0.34 18.77 -13.72
N ALA A 124 0.24 17.50 -14.09
CA ALA A 124 -0.72 16.56 -13.50
C ALA A 124 -0.20 15.92 -12.19
N ASN A 125 1.08 16.06 -11.86
CA ASN A 125 1.67 15.45 -10.66
C ASN A 125 0.99 15.90 -9.35
N PRO A 126 0.68 17.19 -9.12
CA PRO A 126 0.00 17.61 -7.90
C PRO A 126 -1.40 16.99 -7.74
N ILE A 127 -2.12 16.81 -8.85
CA ILE A 127 -3.45 16.17 -8.85
C ILE A 127 -3.30 14.70 -8.45
N PHE A 128 -2.31 14.01 -9.01
CA PHE A 128 -2.04 12.62 -8.68
C PHE A 128 -1.61 12.43 -7.23
N SER A 129 -0.70 13.28 -6.73
CA SER A 129 -0.32 13.29 -5.31
C SER A 129 -1.53 13.49 -4.39
N ALA A 130 -2.42 14.43 -4.73
CA ALA A 130 -3.63 14.67 -3.95
C ALA A 130 -4.58 13.46 -3.95
N LEU A 131 -4.70 12.77 -5.08
CA LEU A 131 -5.50 11.54 -5.19
C LEU A 131 -4.92 10.42 -4.33
N LEU A 132 -3.61 10.21 -4.36
CA LEU A 132 -2.95 9.20 -3.54
C LEU A 132 -3.01 9.53 -2.05
N ASN A 133 -2.92 10.81 -1.66
CA ASN A 133 -3.13 11.18 -0.26
C ASN A 133 -4.55 10.88 0.23
N ARG A 134 -5.56 10.96 -0.66
CA ARG A 134 -6.97 10.68 -0.30
C ARG A 134 -7.34 9.20 -0.37
N LYS A 135 -6.75 8.45 -1.30
CA LYS A 135 -7.17 7.08 -1.65
C LYS A 135 -6.06 6.05 -1.49
N GLY A 136 -4.85 6.46 -1.13
CA GLY A 136 -3.65 5.61 -1.03
C GLY A 136 -3.82 4.46 -0.05
N ASP A 137 -4.40 4.71 1.11
CA ASP A 137 -4.70 3.65 2.08
C ASP A 137 -5.65 2.58 1.51
N LYS A 138 -6.68 3.02 0.77
CA LYS A 138 -7.61 2.11 0.08
C LYS A 138 -6.91 1.37 -1.06
N ALA A 139 -6.03 2.05 -1.80
CA ALA A 139 -5.20 1.43 -2.84
C ALA A 139 -4.34 0.31 -2.28
N ILE A 140 -3.62 0.55 -1.18
CA ILE A 140 -2.79 -0.46 -0.49
C ILE A 140 -3.62 -1.65 -0.02
N ARG A 141 -4.80 -1.41 0.58
CA ARG A 141 -5.70 -2.50 1.01
C ARG A 141 -6.15 -3.37 -0.17
N LEU A 142 -6.39 -2.75 -1.33
CA LEU A 142 -6.76 -3.48 -2.55
C LEU A 142 -5.57 -4.26 -3.11
N VAL A 143 -4.35 -3.73 -3.05
CA VAL A 143 -3.13 -4.47 -3.40
C VAL A 143 -2.97 -5.69 -2.49
N ILE A 144 -3.09 -5.53 -1.18
CA ILE A 144 -2.99 -6.62 -0.21
C ILE A 144 -4.06 -7.69 -0.48
N LYS A 145 -5.31 -7.26 -0.71
CA LYS A 145 -6.43 -8.17 -0.98
C LYS A 145 -6.26 -8.98 -2.26
N ASN A 146 -5.77 -8.35 -3.31
CA ASN A 146 -5.62 -8.97 -4.63
C ASN A 146 -4.22 -9.56 -4.85
N SER A 147 -3.43 -9.73 -3.80
CA SER A 147 -2.13 -10.41 -3.83
C SER A 147 -2.07 -11.54 -2.80
N GLY A 148 -0.98 -12.30 -2.83
CA GLY A 148 -0.68 -13.30 -1.81
C GLY A 148 -0.43 -12.72 -0.41
N LEU A 149 -0.32 -11.39 -0.27
CA LEU A 149 -0.08 -10.73 1.02
C LEU A 149 -1.22 -10.93 2.02
N SER A 150 -2.44 -11.18 1.52
CA SER A 150 -3.61 -11.48 2.35
C SER A 150 -3.36 -12.64 3.33
N ALA A 151 -2.55 -13.63 2.94
CA ALA A 151 -2.20 -14.79 3.78
C ALA A 151 -1.49 -14.41 5.09
N TYR A 152 -0.89 -13.22 5.16
CA TYR A 152 -0.16 -12.73 6.33
C TYR A 152 -0.97 -11.72 7.16
N CYS A 153 -2.26 -11.53 6.85
CA CYS A 153 -3.18 -10.69 7.60
C CYS A 153 -3.87 -11.45 8.73
N ASN A 154 -4.25 -10.75 9.80
CA ASN A 154 -5.10 -11.31 10.86
C ASN A 154 -6.46 -11.69 10.27
N ASN A 155 -6.87 -12.95 10.44
CA ASN A 155 -8.15 -13.52 10.00
C ASN A 155 -8.38 -13.46 8.48
N ASN A 156 -7.89 -14.46 7.75
CA ASN A 156 -8.23 -14.76 6.35
C ASN A 156 -9.75 -14.96 6.08
N SER A 157 -10.61 -14.94 7.10
CA SER A 157 -12.01 -15.33 6.99
C SER A 157 -13.01 -14.23 6.65
N ASN A 158 -12.67 -12.92 6.68
CA ASN A 158 -13.66 -11.85 6.48
C ASN A 158 -13.14 -10.61 5.72
N TYR A 159 -12.59 -10.82 4.52
CA TYR A 159 -12.57 -9.79 3.46
C TYR A 159 -13.87 -9.81 2.64
N ILE A 160 -15.01 -9.96 3.33
CA ILE A 160 -16.32 -9.73 2.73
C ILE A 160 -16.44 -8.23 2.47
N LEU A 161 -16.87 -7.93 1.26
CA LEU A 161 -16.94 -6.63 0.62
C LEU A 161 -17.94 -5.73 1.34
N ASP A 162 -17.48 -4.72 2.07
CA ASP A 162 -18.25 -3.47 2.17
C ASP A 162 -17.93 -2.63 0.93
N MET A 163 -18.54 -3.04 -0.19
CA MET A 163 -18.75 -2.18 -1.35
C MET A 163 -20.22 -1.74 -1.31
N ASN A 164 -20.47 -0.64 -0.59
CA ASN A 164 -21.61 0.23 -0.86
C ASN A 164 -21.08 1.51 -1.50
#